data_AF-A2GD50-F1
#
_entry.id   AF-A2GD50-F1
#
_cell.length_a   1.000
_cell.length_b   1.000
_cell.length_c   1.000
_cell.angle_alpha   90.00
_cell.angle_beta   90.00
_cell.angle_gamma   90.00
#
_symmetry.space_group_name_H-M   'P 1'
#
loop_
_entity.id
_entity.type
_entity.pdbx_description
1 polymer ?
#
loop_
_entity_poly.entity_id
_entity_poly.type
_entity_poly.pdbx_seq_one_letter_code
_entity_poly.pdbx_strand_id
1 'polypeptide(L)'
;MLYQVVGHQSDIFLQPNLVPTKVNGYFNQLLEIYIPQVLNQSTIEIIPSLKSKYRMFSVYPYKTSLANGKYIPELKSYVFNKVNSGMNVFNLITDWDQEDKIEVAVLNNLNTIFEVKKSSELLFSIHQYLIVVYASITAISTLFLVKFFWDISQILPFLFAIAALTLPKYQTILDLRLKYTDLSYKNYPMTDYSSDWITYDTKAVEKALKDKVTYTECRLCNFKPNLIYNNRSTERDIILISIVGASSGFESAISARTAGFKGKILIFTDSEVPDRIKKCGAYVIHTSTTIYAGLYLKQYIRFPLIASFIDKFGSYFDRLIYIDTSDVMFQSDPFNWNDDVVQLSDENSPYYNNFFVKRWGPQFVGLDHEWFKDKGNIICSGVFGGTGKALGPLVKLVSGYWRPGEDVIPDQGVLDFILASNIPKNAGIKFVSNNDLATVGIRLCDNELIKQFEIDGPPNFKDNLFNIYPAIVHQINRNSQIQNKFNELCK
;
A
#
# COMPACT_ATOMS: atom_id res chain seq x y z
N MET A 1 4.02 -14.54 62.50
CA MET A 1 3.56 -13.36 61.75
C MET A 1 2.86 -13.89 60.51
N LEU A 2 1.54 -14.05 60.58
CA LEU A 2 0.70 -14.52 59.48
C LEU A 2 0.53 -13.39 58.47
N TYR A 3 0.70 -13.68 57.19
CA TYR A 3 -0.02 -12.97 56.14
C TYR A 3 -0.88 -13.97 55.36
N GLN A 4 -2.18 -13.76 55.48
CA GLN A 4 -3.27 -14.40 54.79
C GLN A 4 -3.35 -13.76 53.39
N VAL A 5 -3.34 -14.56 52.32
CA VAL A 5 -3.71 -14.08 50.98
C VAL A 5 -4.82 -14.97 50.45
N VAL A 6 -5.99 -14.36 50.33
CA VAL A 6 -7.21 -14.89 49.74
C VAL A 6 -7.02 -14.89 48.21
N GLY A 7 -7.22 -16.04 47.57
CA GLY A 7 -7.13 -16.18 46.11
C GLY A 7 -8.50 -16.47 45.51
N HIS A 8 -9.03 -15.52 44.75
CA HIS A 8 -10.21 -15.68 43.90
C HIS A 8 -9.92 -16.58 42.69
N GLN A 9 -10.94 -17.36 42.30
CA GLN A 9 -11.02 -18.01 40.99
C GLN A 9 -11.16 -16.94 39.89
N SER A 10 -10.40 -17.10 38.80
CA SER A 10 -10.73 -16.48 37.51
C SER A 10 -10.45 -17.49 36.39
N ASP A 11 -11.41 -17.59 35.48
CA ASP A 11 -11.34 -18.40 34.26
C ASP A 11 -10.10 -18.04 33.43
N ILE A 12 -9.42 -19.07 32.93
CA ILE A 12 -8.24 -18.94 32.08
C ILE A 12 -8.71 -18.59 30.66
N PHE A 13 -8.76 -17.31 30.36
CA PHE A 13 -8.55 -16.82 29.01
C PHE A 13 -7.08 -16.40 28.90
N LEU A 14 -6.33 -16.96 27.95
CA LEU A 14 -5.10 -16.32 27.50
C LEU A 14 -5.50 -14.98 26.91
N GLN A 15 -5.38 -13.90 27.68
CA GLN A 15 -5.68 -12.58 27.18
C GLN A 15 -4.71 -12.24 26.03
N PRO A 16 -5.18 -11.67 24.91
CA PRO A 16 -4.30 -11.15 23.88
C PRO A 16 -3.33 -10.16 24.51
N ASN A 17 -2.03 -10.36 24.30
CA ASN A 17 -1.01 -9.49 24.84
C ASN A 17 -0.94 -8.22 24.00
N LEU A 18 -1.50 -7.10 24.47
CA LEU A 18 -1.51 -5.84 23.73
C LEU A 18 -0.33 -4.96 24.17
N VAL A 19 0.53 -4.55 23.23
CA VAL A 19 1.61 -3.58 23.48
C VAL A 19 1.31 -2.29 22.70
N PRO A 20 0.88 -1.20 23.37
CA PRO A 20 0.57 0.06 22.70
C PRO A 20 1.85 0.82 22.35
N THR A 21 1.96 1.25 21.10
CA THR A 21 3.16 1.93 20.59
C THR A 21 2.78 3.31 20.05
N LYS A 22 3.52 4.36 20.46
CA LYS A 22 3.40 5.67 19.82
C LYS A 22 4.16 5.64 18.51
N VAL A 23 3.48 5.99 17.44
CA VAL A 23 4.07 5.98 16.11
C VAL A 23 4.53 7.39 15.75
N ASN A 24 5.84 7.56 15.58
CA ASN A 24 6.45 8.79 15.10
C ASN A 24 6.99 8.55 13.69
N GLY A 25 6.36 9.11 12.65
CA GLY A 25 6.96 9.14 11.32
C GLY A 25 6.00 8.92 10.15
N TYR A 26 6.52 9.25 8.97
CA TYR A 26 5.86 9.32 7.66
C TYR A 26 5.11 8.06 7.21
N PHE A 27 4.33 8.22 6.13
CA PHE A 27 3.69 7.17 5.35
C PHE A 27 4.72 6.09 4.97
N ASN A 28 4.39 4.83 5.29
CA ASN A 28 5.22 3.64 5.07
C ASN A 28 6.34 3.41 6.11
N GLN A 29 6.08 2.51 7.06
CA GLN A 29 6.99 2.18 8.16
C GLN A 29 7.29 0.69 8.22
N LEU A 30 8.47 0.31 8.68
CA LEU A 30 8.80 -1.06 9.01
C LEU A 30 8.57 -1.30 10.49
N LEU A 31 7.70 -2.25 10.82
CA LEU A 31 7.47 -2.80 12.15
C LEU A 31 8.20 -4.13 12.27
N GLU A 32 9.28 -4.15 13.03
CA GLU A 32 9.98 -5.36 13.39
C GLU A 32 9.34 -5.99 14.63
N ILE A 33 9.07 -7.29 14.62
CA ILE A 33 8.54 -8.07 15.75
C ILE A 33 9.40 -9.31 15.92
N TYR A 34 10.09 -9.42 17.06
CA TYR A 34 10.83 -10.63 17.41
C TYR A 34 9.93 -11.65 18.14
N ILE A 35 9.80 -12.86 17.59
CA ILE A 35 9.04 -13.95 18.20
C ILE A 35 10.00 -14.98 18.82
N PRO A 36 9.94 -15.21 20.14
CA PRO A 36 10.71 -16.27 20.80
C PRO A 36 10.45 -17.67 20.22
N GLN A 37 11.43 -18.58 20.29
CA GLN A 37 11.31 -19.97 19.79
C GLN A 37 10.12 -20.74 20.38
N VAL A 38 9.78 -20.48 21.64
CA VAL A 38 8.65 -21.09 22.35
C VAL A 38 7.27 -20.71 21.78
N LEU A 39 7.22 -19.68 20.93
CA LEU A 39 6.03 -19.18 20.24
C LEU A 39 6.08 -19.50 18.73
N ASN A 40 6.82 -20.53 18.30
CA ASN A 40 6.86 -20.91 16.89
C ASN A 40 5.45 -21.30 16.38
N GLN A 41 5.13 -20.94 15.13
CA GLN A 41 3.80 -21.10 14.52
C GLN A 41 2.68 -20.31 15.20
N SER A 42 3.00 -19.19 15.85
CA SER A 42 2.00 -18.29 16.42
C SER A 42 1.18 -17.56 15.35
N THR A 43 0.10 -16.94 15.79
CA THR A 43 -0.66 -15.95 15.03
C THR A 43 -0.29 -14.56 15.54
N ILE A 44 0.11 -13.66 14.65
CA ILE A 44 0.27 -12.24 14.97
C ILE A 44 -1.00 -11.52 14.55
N GLU A 45 -1.57 -10.72 15.44
CA GLU A 45 -2.62 -9.77 15.14
C GLU A 45 -2.10 -8.35 15.37
N ILE A 46 -2.29 -7.47 14.39
CA ILE A 46 -1.88 -6.07 14.46
C ILE A 46 -3.13 -5.21 14.42
N ILE A 47 -3.39 -4.49 15.50
CA ILE A 47 -4.63 -3.76 15.78
C ILE A 47 -4.32 -2.26 15.82
N PRO A 48 -4.88 -1.46 14.92
CA PRO A 48 -4.70 -0.02 14.96
C PRO A 48 -5.68 0.61 15.96
N SER A 49 -5.18 1.46 16.84
CA SER A 49 -5.97 2.33 17.71
C SER A 49 -5.94 3.74 17.14
N LEU A 50 -6.93 4.04 16.30
CA LEU A 50 -7.00 5.26 15.49
C LEU A 50 -7.97 6.25 16.13
N LYS A 51 -7.54 7.50 16.32
CA LYS A 51 -8.37 8.61 16.80
C LYS A 51 -9.56 8.87 15.88
N SER A 52 -9.36 8.69 14.58
CA SER A 52 -10.42 8.78 13.58
C SER A 52 -10.68 7.40 13.00
N LYS A 53 -11.96 7.02 12.92
CA LYS A 53 -12.39 5.78 12.25
C LYS A 53 -12.11 5.77 10.75
N TYR A 54 -11.65 6.89 10.20
CA TYR A 54 -11.42 7.14 8.78
C TYR A 54 -9.92 7.26 8.42
N ARG A 55 -9.04 6.71 9.25
CA ARG A 55 -7.61 6.61 8.94
C ARG A 55 -7.33 5.36 8.13
N MET A 56 -6.36 5.45 7.24
CA MET A 56 -5.86 4.29 6.52
C MET A 56 -4.89 3.54 7.41
N PHE A 57 -5.02 2.22 7.42
CA PHE A 57 -4.09 1.32 8.06
C PHE A 57 -4.01 0.03 7.26
N SER A 58 -2.85 -0.22 6.66
CA SER A 58 -2.55 -1.48 5.99
C SER A 58 -1.26 -2.07 6.56
N VAL A 59 -1.24 -3.40 6.70
CA VAL A 59 -0.08 -4.12 7.22
C VAL A 59 0.26 -5.31 6.33
N TYR A 60 1.54 -5.46 6.03
CA TYR A 60 2.03 -6.46 5.10
C TYR A 60 3.31 -7.12 5.60
N PRO A 61 3.57 -8.41 5.31
CA PRO A 61 4.83 -9.03 5.66
C PRO A 61 5.95 -8.52 4.74
N TYR A 62 7.10 -8.15 5.30
CA TYR A 62 8.27 -7.66 4.56
C TYR A 62 9.44 -8.64 4.68
N LYS A 63 9.92 -9.16 3.53
CA LYS A 63 11.05 -10.12 3.45
C LYS A 63 10.89 -11.41 4.26
N THR A 64 9.71 -11.67 4.82
CA THR A 64 9.39 -12.92 5.52
C THR A 64 8.65 -13.88 4.58
N SER A 65 8.91 -15.17 4.67
CA SER A 65 8.17 -16.22 3.94
C SER A 65 6.73 -16.45 4.46
N LEU A 66 6.16 -15.47 5.16
CA LEU A 66 4.82 -15.52 5.71
C LEU A 66 3.81 -15.41 4.56
N ALA A 67 3.16 -16.52 4.26
CA ALA A 67 2.05 -16.54 3.33
C ALA A 67 0.75 -16.23 4.09
N ASN A 68 0.12 -15.12 3.71
CA ASN A 68 -1.29 -14.79 3.91
C ASN A 68 -1.64 -14.12 5.25
N GLY A 69 -1.38 -12.80 5.32
CA GLY A 69 -2.13 -11.93 6.21
C GLY A 69 -3.59 -11.85 5.78
N LYS A 70 -4.52 -11.84 6.73
CA LYS A 70 -5.95 -11.62 6.51
C LYS A 70 -6.38 -10.36 7.26
N TYR A 71 -7.03 -9.44 6.56
CA TYR A 71 -7.70 -8.31 7.21
C TYR A 71 -9.02 -8.77 7.84
N ILE A 72 -9.29 -8.35 9.07
CA ILE A 72 -10.53 -8.59 9.80
C ILE A 72 -11.28 -7.25 9.92
N PRO A 73 -12.30 -6.98 9.07
CA PRO A 73 -13.01 -5.71 9.04
C PRO A 73 -13.62 -5.27 10.37
N GLU A 74 -14.14 -6.22 11.16
CA GLU A 74 -14.83 -5.96 12.42
C GLU A 74 -13.89 -5.43 13.51
N LEU A 75 -12.67 -5.95 13.53
CA LEU A 75 -11.61 -5.56 14.48
C LEU A 75 -10.68 -4.49 13.92
N LYS A 76 -10.82 -4.19 12.61
CA LYS A 76 -9.86 -3.41 11.82
C LYS A 76 -8.42 -3.91 11.96
N SER A 77 -8.25 -5.21 12.19
CA SER A 77 -6.95 -5.81 12.50
C SER A 77 -6.41 -6.63 11.32
N TYR A 78 -5.09 -6.77 11.27
CA TYR A 78 -4.41 -7.67 10.34
C TYR A 78 -3.90 -8.89 11.07
N VAL A 79 -4.33 -10.07 10.64
CA VAL A 79 -3.99 -11.34 11.26
C VAL A 79 -3.09 -12.16 10.34
N PHE A 80 -1.91 -12.52 10.84
CA PHE A 80 -0.90 -13.33 10.17
C PHE A 80 -0.78 -14.65 10.89
N ASN A 81 -1.12 -15.75 10.22
CA ASN A 81 -1.09 -17.09 10.81
C ASN A 81 0.25 -17.80 10.53
N LYS A 82 0.59 -18.77 11.38
CA LYS A 82 1.77 -19.64 11.21
C LYS A 82 3.09 -18.87 11.13
N VAL A 83 3.23 -17.85 11.97
CA VAL A 83 4.42 -17.02 12.03
C VAL A 83 5.54 -17.78 12.74
N ASN A 84 6.70 -17.86 12.08
CA ASN A 84 7.85 -18.56 12.62
C ASN A 84 8.53 -17.72 13.71
N SER A 85 9.19 -18.41 14.65
CA SER A 85 10.09 -17.74 15.60
C SER A 85 11.23 -17.01 14.90
N GLY A 86 11.73 -15.95 15.51
CA GLY A 86 12.77 -15.07 14.96
C GLY A 86 12.24 -13.68 14.66
N MET A 87 13.01 -12.91 13.89
CA MET A 87 12.62 -11.57 13.47
C MET A 87 11.60 -11.64 12.34
N ASN A 88 10.44 -11.03 12.56
CA ASN A 88 9.40 -10.86 11.55
C ASN A 88 9.26 -9.37 11.27
N VAL A 89 9.33 -8.98 10.00
CA VAL A 89 9.24 -7.57 9.62
C VAL A 89 7.94 -7.35 8.89
N PHE A 90 7.24 -6.27 9.24
CA PHE A 90 5.99 -5.87 8.64
C PHE A 90 6.12 -4.48 8.06
N ASN A 91 5.49 -4.24 6.92
CA ASN A 91 5.35 -2.94 6.30
C ASN A 91 3.98 -2.35 6.69
N LEU A 92 3.98 -1.19 7.32
CA LEU A 92 2.81 -0.47 7.81
C LEU A 92 2.57 0.76 6.96
N ILE A 93 1.37 0.90 6.40
CA ILE A 93 1.01 2.02 5.51
C ILE A 93 -0.21 2.72 6.08
N THR A 94 -0.06 4.01 6.38
CA THR A 94 -1.01 4.71 7.26
C THR A 94 -0.77 6.22 7.29
N ASP A 95 -1.82 6.99 7.60
CA ASP A 95 -1.86 8.45 7.68
C ASP A 95 -1.90 8.98 9.14
N TRP A 96 -1.10 8.38 10.03
CA TRP A 96 -1.11 8.60 11.48
C TRP A 96 -1.27 10.05 11.95
N ASP A 97 -2.06 10.22 13.00
CA ASP A 97 -1.97 11.33 13.94
C ASP A 97 -0.95 11.03 15.05
N GLN A 98 -0.46 12.06 15.74
CA GLN A 98 0.47 11.92 16.87
C GLN A 98 -0.13 11.14 18.05
N GLU A 99 -1.45 11.06 18.12
CA GLU A 99 -2.19 10.36 19.17
C GLU A 99 -2.51 8.90 18.83
N ASP A 100 -2.38 8.51 17.56
CA ASP A 100 -2.70 7.17 17.11
C ASP A 100 -1.67 6.14 17.60
N LYS A 101 -2.10 4.89 17.77
CA LYS A 101 -1.25 3.79 18.27
C LYS A 101 -1.46 2.51 17.49
N ILE A 102 -0.45 1.65 17.52
CA ILE A 102 -0.60 0.24 17.12
C ILE A 102 -0.50 -0.60 18.37
N GLU A 103 -1.39 -1.57 18.47
CA GLU A 103 -1.31 -2.68 19.39
C GLU A 103 -0.98 -3.95 18.60
N VAL A 104 0.02 -4.70 19.07
CA VAL A 104 0.38 -5.99 18.49
C VAL A 104 0.02 -7.06 19.50
N ALA A 105 -0.78 -8.04 19.08
CA ALA A 105 -1.08 -9.25 19.83
C ALA A 105 -0.41 -10.46 19.18
N VAL A 106 0.22 -11.32 20.00
CA VAL A 106 0.77 -12.60 19.56
C VAL A 106 -0.01 -13.71 20.26
N LEU A 107 -0.75 -14.48 19.47
CA LEU A 107 -1.62 -15.55 19.90
C LEU A 107 -0.94 -16.89 19.62
N ASN A 108 -0.77 -17.72 20.65
CA ASN A 108 -0.18 -19.03 20.46
C ASN A 108 -1.23 -20.02 19.92
N ASN A 109 -0.94 -20.70 18.81
CA ASN A 109 -1.83 -21.68 18.19
C ASN A 109 -1.89 -23.02 18.95
N LEU A 110 -1.43 -23.09 20.21
CA LEU A 110 -1.56 -24.27 21.07
C LEU A 110 -3.03 -24.73 21.25
N ASN A 111 -4.01 -23.88 20.93
CA ASN A 111 -5.42 -24.27 20.93
C ASN A 111 -5.81 -25.24 19.80
N THR A 112 -4.97 -25.44 18.77
CA THR A 112 -5.21 -26.48 17.73
C THR A 112 -4.81 -27.90 18.14
N ILE A 113 -4.22 -28.09 19.34
CA ILE A 113 -3.99 -29.44 19.91
C ILE A 113 -5.06 -29.79 20.96
N PHE A 114 -5.89 -28.83 21.38
CA PHE A 114 -7.10 -29.09 22.16
C PHE A 114 -8.35 -29.05 21.28
N GLU A 115 -8.31 -29.78 20.17
CA GLU A 115 -9.49 -30.52 19.72
C GLU A 115 -9.71 -31.73 20.66
N VAL A 116 -9.74 -31.46 21.97
CA VAL A 116 -10.31 -32.42 22.93
C VAL A 116 -11.80 -32.33 22.70
N LYS A 117 -12.23 -33.22 21.79
CA LYS A 117 -13.53 -33.89 21.77
C LYS A 117 -14.27 -33.72 23.09
N LYS A 118 -15.60 -33.68 22.97
CA LYS A 118 -16.68 -34.08 23.91
C LYS A 118 -16.39 -35.12 25.03
N SER A 119 -15.17 -35.61 25.22
CA SER A 119 -14.68 -36.48 26.28
C SER A 119 -14.31 -35.77 27.59
N SER A 120 -14.13 -34.44 27.63
CA SER A 120 -13.71 -33.76 28.87
C SER A 120 -14.79 -33.78 29.95
N GLU A 121 -16.07 -33.66 29.61
CA GLU A 121 -17.17 -33.78 30.58
C GLU A 121 -17.32 -35.21 31.11
N LEU A 122 -17.10 -36.22 30.26
CA LEU A 122 -17.17 -37.63 30.66
C LEU A 122 -15.97 -38.03 31.53
N LEU A 123 -14.75 -37.61 31.18
CA LEU A 123 -13.55 -37.86 31.98
C LEU A 123 -13.60 -37.09 33.30
N PHE A 124 -14.10 -35.86 33.34
CA PHE A 124 -14.25 -35.10 34.57
C PHE A 124 -15.26 -35.75 35.51
N SER A 125 -16.39 -36.26 34.98
CA SER A 125 -17.39 -36.98 35.77
C SER A 125 -16.87 -38.32 36.29
N ILE A 126 -16.14 -39.10 35.47
CA ILE A 126 -15.49 -40.34 35.91
C ILE A 126 -14.41 -40.07 36.96
N HIS A 127 -13.63 -38.99 36.84
CA HIS A 127 -12.58 -38.65 37.79
C HIS A 127 -13.17 -38.20 39.14
N GLN A 128 -14.23 -37.40 39.13
CA GLN A 128 -14.95 -37.05 40.36
C GLN A 128 -15.57 -38.28 41.03
N TYR A 129 -16.13 -39.20 40.25
CA TYR A 129 -16.71 -40.43 40.77
C TYR A 129 -15.65 -41.35 41.39
N LEU A 130 -14.49 -41.51 40.74
CA LEU A 130 -13.38 -42.30 41.27
C LEU A 130 -12.76 -41.68 42.53
N ILE A 131 -12.68 -40.35 42.62
CA ILE A 131 -12.21 -39.66 43.83
C ILE A 131 -13.17 -39.89 45.00
N VAL A 132 -14.48 -39.80 44.78
CA VAL A 132 -15.49 -40.05 45.81
C VAL A 132 -15.47 -41.52 46.26
N VAL A 133 -15.36 -42.47 45.33
CA VAL A 133 -15.27 -43.89 45.65
C VAL A 133 -13.99 -44.19 46.43
N TYR A 134 -12.84 -43.66 46.00
CA TYR A 134 -11.57 -43.89 46.68
C TYR A 134 -11.53 -43.23 48.06
N ALA A 135 -12.02 -41.99 48.20
CA ALA A 135 -12.13 -41.31 49.49
C ALA A 135 -13.06 -42.06 50.45
N SER A 136 -14.15 -42.63 49.93
CA SER A 136 -15.08 -43.43 50.73
C SER A 136 -14.46 -44.75 51.18
N ILE A 137 -13.75 -45.47 50.29
CA ILE A 137 -13.03 -46.69 50.63
C ILE A 137 -11.94 -46.38 51.66
N THR A 138 -11.21 -45.29 51.49
CA THR A 138 -10.15 -44.86 52.41
C THR A 138 -10.74 -44.48 53.77
N ALA A 139 -11.85 -43.72 53.81
CA ALA A 139 -12.52 -43.37 55.07
C ALA A 139 -13.07 -44.61 55.81
N ILE A 140 -13.66 -45.56 55.08
CA ILE A 140 -14.18 -46.82 55.65
C ILE A 140 -13.02 -47.68 56.19
N SER A 141 -11.94 -47.82 55.43
CA SER A 141 -10.76 -48.57 55.89
C SER A 141 -10.05 -47.87 57.05
N THR A 142 -10.04 -46.54 57.10
CA THR A 142 -9.51 -45.76 58.24
C THR A 142 -10.40 -45.92 59.47
N LEU A 143 -11.72 -45.89 59.34
CA LEU A 143 -12.66 -46.15 60.44
C LEU A 143 -12.52 -47.58 60.99
N PHE A 144 -12.22 -48.56 60.13
CA PHE A 144 -11.95 -49.93 60.54
C PHE A 144 -10.59 -50.07 61.25
N LEU A 145 -9.54 -49.40 60.75
CA LEU A 145 -8.18 -49.48 61.29
C LEU A 145 -8.01 -48.69 62.60
N VAL A 146 -8.65 -47.51 62.72
CA VAL A 146 -8.65 -46.69 63.95
C VAL A 146 -9.34 -47.42 65.11
N LYS A 147 -10.26 -48.34 64.83
CA LYS A 147 -10.92 -49.17 65.85
C LYS A 147 -10.03 -50.28 66.41
N PHE A 148 -8.93 -50.63 65.74
CA PHE A 148 -8.10 -51.78 66.10
C PHE A 148 -6.66 -51.43 66.51
N PHE A 149 -6.08 -50.33 66.02
CA PHE A 149 -4.69 -50.00 66.34
C PHE A 149 -4.49 -48.50 66.49
N TRP A 150 -4.45 -48.03 67.73
CA TRP A 150 -3.82 -46.74 68.05
C TRP A 150 -2.32 -46.95 68.18
N ASP A 151 -1.63 -47.03 67.04
CA ASP A 151 -0.18 -46.99 67.01
C ASP A 151 0.29 -45.88 66.06
N ILE A 152 1.06 -44.94 66.63
CA ILE A 152 1.53 -43.70 66.00
C ILE A 152 2.41 -43.98 64.77
N SER A 153 2.94 -45.19 64.65
CA SER A 153 3.73 -45.66 63.51
C SER A 153 2.98 -45.64 62.17
N GLN A 154 1.63 -45.63 62.17
CA GLN A 154 0.79 -45.59 60.97
C GLN A 154 0.44 -44.17 60.49
N ILE A 155 0.78 -43.12 61.26
CA ILE A 155 0.50 -41.72 60.91
C ILE A 155 1.46 -41.22 59.82
N LEU A 156 2.71 -41.69 59.81
CA LEU A 156 3.74 -41.23 58.87
C LEU A 156 3.44 -41.65 57.41
N PRO A 157 3.06 -42.91 57.12
CA PRO A 157 2.65 -43.32 55.77
C PRO A 157 1.39 -42.60 55.29
N PHE A 158 0.46 -42.28 56.21
CA PHE A 158 -0.76 -41.52 55.89
C PHE A 158 -0.44 -40.07 55.50
N LEU A 159 0.46 -39.41 56.24
CA LEU A 159 0.95 -38.08 55.87
C LEU A 159 1.74 -38.09 54.57
N PHE A 160 2.51 -39.16 54.28
CA PHE A 160 3.19 -39.34 53.00
C PHE A 160 2.21 -39.58 51.84
N ALA A 161 1.13 -40.33 52.06
CA ALA A 161 0.09 -40.54 51.05
C ALA A 161 -0.71 -39.25 50.79
N ILE A 162 -1.02 -38.46 51.81
CA ILE A 162 -1.63 -37.12 51.66
C ILE A 162 -0.66 -36.15 50.97
N ALA A 163 0.63 -36.18 51.31
CA ALA A 163 1.65 -35.38 50.63
C ALA A 163 1.76 -35.79 49.15
N ALA A 164 1.80 -37.09 48.84
CA ALA A 164 1.85 -37.60 47.47
C ALA A 164 0.56 -37.34 46.67
N LEU A 165 -0.59 -37.21 47.33
CA LEU A 165 -1.87 -36.81 46.71
C LEU A 165 -2.03 -35.29 46.55
N THR A 166 -1.26 -34.49 47.29
CA THR A 166 -1.23 -33.02 47.18
C THR A 166 -0.09 -32.49 46.31
N LEU A 167 0.96 -33.29 46.08
CA LEU A 167 2.07 -32.98 45.17
C LEU A 167 1.66 -32.81 43.68
N PRO A 168 0.66 -33.52 43.11
CA PRO A 168 0.19 -33.27 41.75
C PRO A 168 -0.47 -31.89 41.57
N LYS A 169 -0.93 -31.26 42.67
CA LYS A 169 -1.37 -29.86 42.68
C LYS A 169 -0.21 -28.85 42.67
N TYR A 170 1.00 -29.25 43.06
CA TYR A 170 2.22 -28.45 42.94
C TYR A 170 2.97 -28.70 41.63
N GLN A 171 2.65 -29.78 40.93
CA GLN A 171 2.98 -29.99 39.52
C GLN A 171 1.92 -29.39 38.58
N THR A 172 1.08 -28.49 39.10
CA THR A 172 0.24 -27.63 38.29
C THR A 172 1.14 -26.54 37.72
N ILE A 173 1.56 -26.78 36.47
CA ILE A 173 1.92 -25.77 35.48
C ILE A 173 3.04 -24.88 35.98
N LEU A 174 4.28 -25.18 35.56
CA LEU A 174 5.30 -24.14 35.45
C LEU A 174 4.63 -23.01 34.66
N ASP A 175 4.17 -22.00 35.40
CA ASP A 175 3.68 -20.74 34.90
C ASP A 175 4.93 -20.10 34.31
N LEU A 176 5.27 -20.53 33.10
CA LEU A 176 6.15 -19.83 32.19
C LEU A 176 5.37 -18.57 31.79
N ARG A 177 5.19 -17.67 32.76
CA ARG A 177 5.24 -16.25 32.52
C ARG A 177 6.64 -16.01 31.98
N LEU A 178 6.80 -16.25 30.67
CA LEU A 178 7.81 -15.55 29.90
C LEU A 178 7.65 -14.10 30.32
N LYS A 179 8.63 -13.57 31.06
CA LYS A 179 8.63 -12.15 31.37
C LYS A 179 8.60 -11.46 30.02
N TYR A 180 7.55 -10.70 29.81
CA TYR A 180 7.12 -10.03 28.58
C TYR A 180 8.12 -8.98 28.03
N THR A 181 9.38 -9.04 28.46
CA THR A 181 10.53 -8.28 27.96
C THR A 181 11.10 -8.84 26.66
N ASP A 182 10.67 -10.03 26.22
CA ASP A 182 11.28 -10.72 25.07
C ASP A 182 10.64 -10.36 23.71
N LEU A 183 9.45 -9.75 23.70
CA LEU A 183 8.87 -9.16 22.50
C LEU A 183 9.47 -7.76 22.30
N SER A 184 10.53 -7.67 21.50
CA SER A 184 11.07 -6.39 21.06
C SER A 184 10.45 -5.98 19.73
N TYR A 185 10.03 -4.72 19.62
CA TYR A 185 9.61 -4.14 18.36
C TYR A 185 10.32 -2.82 18.08
N LYS A 186 10.44 -2.48 16.81
CA LYS A 186 11.00 -1.20 16.35
C LYS A 186 10.26 -0.74 15.11
N ASN A 187 9.95 0.56 15.08
CA ASN A 187 9.36 1.23 13.93
C ASN A 187 10.41 2.10 13.24
N TYR A 188 10.59 1.92 11.94
CA TYR A 188 11.51 2.73 11.14
C TYR A 188 10.79 3.31 9.92
N PRO A 189 11.14 4.54 9.49
CA PRO A 189 10.73 5.01 8.18
C PRO A 189 11.35 4.09 7.12
N MET A 190 10.56 3.66 6.15
CA MET A 190 11.14 2.91 5.04
C MET A 190 11.89 3.89 4.12
N THR A 191 13.22 3.79 4.09
CA THR A 191 14.09 4.69 3.30
C THR A 191 14.50 4.11 1.96
N ASP A 192 14.40 2.79 1.78
CA ASP A 192 14.79 2.09 0.56
C ASP A 192 13.56 1.60 -0.21
N TYR A 193 13.20 2.36 -1.24
CA TYR A 193 12.06 2.09 -2.14
C TYR A 193 12.49 1.28 -3.37
N SER A 194 13.71 0.74 -3.43
CA SER A 194 14.16 -0.01 -4.60
C SER A 194 13.37 -1.31 -4.72
N SER A 195 12.30 -1.28 -5.48
CA SER A 195 11.56 -2.48 -5.83
C SER A 195 12.14 -3.08 -7.12
N ASP A 196 12.60 -4.32 -7.07
CA ASP A 196 13.03 -5.10 -8.23
C ASP A 196 11.87 -5.48 -9.20
N TRP A 197 10.74 -4.76 -9.16
CA TRP A 197 9.52 -5.08 -9.93
C TRP A 197 9.68 -4.79 -11.41
N ILE A 198 10.46 -3.76 -11.73
CA ILE A 198 10.75 -3.33 -13.09
C ILE A 198 12.23 -3.00 -13.20
N THR A 199 12.90 -3.59 -14.18
CA THR A 199 14.29 -3.30 -14.50
C THR A 199 14.38 -2.67 -15.87
N TYR A 200 15.41 -1.85 -16.09
CA TYR A 200 15.66 -1.17 -17.35
C TYR A 200 17.15 -0.90 -17.52
N ASP A 201 17.59 -0.74 -18.76
CA ASP A 201 18.99 -0.44 -19.07
C ASP A 201 19.37 0.99 -18.67
N THR A 202 20.01 1.11 -17.51
CA THR A 202 20.51 2.40 -16.99
C THR A 202 21.51 3.09 -17.92
N LYS A 203 22.31 2.35 -18.70
CA LYS A 203 23.26 2.94 -19.66
C LYS A 203 22.54 3.51 -20.87
N ALA A 204 21.48 2.85 -21.33
CA ALA A 204 20.62 3.37 -22.40
C ALA A 204 19.95 4.68 -21.97
N VAL A 205 19.47 4.76 -20.71
CA VAL A 205 18.91 5.99 -20.14
C VAL A 205 19.95 7.10 -20.07
N GLU A 206 21.12 6.83 -19.50
CA GLU A 206 22.20 7.82 -19.39
C GLU A 206 22.62 8.35 -20.76
N LYS A 207 22.74 7.47 -21.76
CA LYS A 207 23.01 7.85 -23.15
C LYS A 207 21.91 8.75 -23.70
N ALA A 208 20.63 8.36 -23.56
CA ALA A 208 19.49 9.14 -24.02
C ALA A 208 19.47 10.57 -23.44
N LEU A 209 19.80 10.69 -22.15
CA LEU A 209 19.84 11.97 -21.44
C LEU A 209 21.00 12.87 -21.89
N LYS A 210 22.14 12.29 -22.30
CA LYS A 210 23.32 13.03 -22.77
C LYS A 210 23.31 13.36 -24.27
N ASP A 211 22.63 12.55 -25.07
CA ASP A 211 22.56 12.76 -26.52
C ASP A 211 21.93 14.12 -26.85
N LYS A 212 22.13 14.66 -28.05
CA LYS A 212 21.33 15.81 -28.52
C LYS A 212 19.98 15.34 -29.03
N VAL A 213 18.94 16.15 -28.83
CA VAL A 213 17.61 15.86 -29.35
C VAL A 213 17.57 16.13 -30.86
N THR A 214 17.29 15.11 -31.66
CA THR A 214 17.11 15.24 -33.11
C THR A 214 15.78 14.60 -33.53
N TYR A 215 15.01 15.32 -34.34
CA TYR A 215 13.71 14.85 -34.85
C TYR A 215 13.40 15.44 -36.24
N THR A 216 14.44 15.76 -37.02
CA THR A 216 14.30 16.31 -38.38
C THR A 216 13.62 15.34 -39.35
N GLU A 217 13.64 14.05 -39.05
CA GLU A 217 12.95 12.99 -39.81
C GLU A 217 11.52 12.74 -39.31
N CYS A 218 11.06 13.46 -38.29
CA CYS A 218 9.72 13.31 -37.75
C CYS A 218 8.68 13.87 -38.72
N ARG A 219 7.72 13.03 -39.10
CA ARG A 219 6.49 13.50 -39.74
C ARG A 219 5.56 14.03 -38.66
N LEU A 220 5.53 15.35 -38.51
CA LEU A 220 4.66 16.03 -37.55
C LEU A 220 3.18 15.82 -37.87
N CYS A 221 2.33 15.95 -36.86
CA CYS A 221 0.90 15.88 -37.04
C CYS A 221 0.41 17.07 -37.88
N ASN A 222 -0.70 16.89 -38.60
CA ASN A 222 -1.28 17.87 -39.49
C ASN A 222 -2.13 18.93 -38.73
N PHE A 223 -1.52 19.59 -37.75
CA PHE A 223 -2.13 20.73 -37.08
C PHE A 223 -1.12 21.84 -36.79
N LYS A 224 -1.62 23.06 -36.59
CA LYS A 224 -0.81 24.19 -36.16
C LYS A 224 -1.00 24.40 -34.66
N PRO A 225 0.06 24.25 -33.83
CA PRO A 225 -0.06 24.52 -32.41
C PRO A 225 -0.32 26.01 -32.16
N ASN A 226 -0.91 26.33 -31.02
CA ASN A 226 -1.09 27.73 -30.62
C ASN A 226 0.29 28.37 -30.35
N LEU A 227 0.73 29.23 -31.27
CA LEU A 227 2.10 29.78 -31.33
C LEU A 227 2.50 30.58 -30.08
N ILE A 228 1.54 31.08 -29.30
CA ILE A 228 1.79 31.88 -28.08
C ILE A 228 2.57 31.09 -27.03
N TYR A 229 2.51 29.75 -27.07
CA TYR A 229 3.05 28.87 -26.03
C TYR A 229 4.17 27.94 -26.51
N ASN A 230 4.77 28.23 -27.66
CA ASN A 230 5.89 27.44 -28.16
C ASN A 230 7.19 27.77 -27.40
N ASN A 231 8.06 26.77 -27.26
CA ASN A 231 9.44 26.91 -26.74
C ASN A 231 9.58 27.16 -25.23
N ARG A 232 8.68 26.62 -24.41
CA ARG A 232 8.78 26.69 -22.94
C ARG A 232 9.71 25.62 -22.34
N SER A 233 9.90 24.54 -23.08
CA SER A 233 10.82 23.46 -22.76
C SER A 233 12.24 23.71 -23.28
N THR A 234 13.18 23.04 -22.64
CA THR A 234 14.61 22.95 -22.93
C THR A 234 14.95 21.49 -23.25
N GLU A 235 16.16 21.23 -23.73
CA GLU A 235 16.62 19.85 -23.97
C GLU A 235 16.74 19.01 -22.67
N ARG A 236 16.73 19.66 -21.49
CA ARG A 236 16.79 19.02 -20.17
C ARG A 236 15.43 18.69 -19.59
N ASP A 237 14.33 19.03 -20.28
CA ASP A 237 12.99 18.65 -19.84
C ASP A 237 12.61 17.28 -20.40
N ILE A 238 11.80 16.52 -19.65
CA ILE A 238 11.48 15.14 -19.97
C ILE A 238 9.97 14.93 -20.02
N ILE A 239 9.51 14.30 -21.10
CA ILE A 239 8.25 13.56 -21.11
C ILE A 239 8.60 12.09 -20.92
N LEU A 240 8.10 11.50 -19.83
CA LEU A 240 8.29 10.09 -19.50
C LEU A 240 7.00 9.33 -19.80
N ILE A 241 7.12 8.25 -20.57
CA ILE A 241 6.05 7.33 -20.91
C ILE A 241 6.45 5.94 -20.41
N SER A 242 5.53 5.20 -19.81
CA SER A 242 5.74 3.81 -19.39
C SER A 242 4.66 2.89 -19.95
N ILE A 243 5.08 1.79 -20.59
CA ILE A 243 4.24 0.77 -21.20
C ILE A 243 4.68 -0.59 -20.65
N VAL A 244 3.75 -1.34 -20.06
CA VAL A 244 3.98 -2.72 -19.63
C VAL A 244 2.98 -3.63 -20.32
N GLY A 245 3.47 -4.51 -21.18
CA GLY A 245 2.69 -5.31 -22.11
C GLY A 245 2.29 -4.55 -23.38
N ALA A 246 1.54 -5.24 -24.25
CA ALA A 246 1.14 -4.68 -25.54
C ALA A 246 0.27 -3.41 -25.38
N SER A 247 0.76 -2.30 -25.94
CA SER A 247 0.01 -1.05 -26.10
C SER A 247 0.12 -0.58 -27.55
N SER A 248 -0.98 -0.07 -28.08
CA SER A 248 -0.99 0.80 -29.26
C SER A 248 -1.03 2.26 -28.79
N GLY A 249 -0.86 3.22 -29.70
CA GLY A 249 -0.99 4.64 -29.38
C GLY A 249 0.32 5.28 -28.90
N PHE A 250 1.16 5.70 -29.85
CA PHE A 250 2.40 6.45 -29.61
C PHE A 250 2.33 7.89 -30.14
N GLU A 251 1.17 8.29 -30.65
CA GLU A 251 0.86 9.57 -31.28
C GLU A 251 1.08 10.74 -30.31
N SER A 252 1.00 10.50 -29.00
CA SER A 252 1.40 11.45 -27.94
C SER A 252 2.81 11.99 -28.15
N ALA A 253 3.77 11.15 -28.59
CA ALA A 253 5.14 11.60 -28.85
C ALA A 253 5.24 12.50 -30.09
N ILE A 254 4.48 12.20 -31.15
CA ILE A 254 4.45 12.99 -32.38
C ILE A 254 3.75 14.34 -32.13
N SER A 255 2.63 14.32 -31.41
CA SER A 255 1.90 15.53 -31.06
C SER A 255 2.72 16.42 -30.14
N ALA A 256 3.50 15.88 -29.19
CA ALA A 256 4.42 16.66 -28.37
C ALA A 256 5.43 17.45 -29.23
N ARG A 257 6.03 16.79 -30.25
CA ARG A 257 6.92 17.49 -31.20
C ARG A 257 6.20 18.52 -32.04
N THR A 258 5.00 18.20 -32.51
CA THR A 258 4.15 19.13 -33.28
C THR A 258 3.79 20.37 -32.44
N ALA A 259 3.58 20.17 -31.15
CA ALA A 259 3.30 21.20 -30.15
C ALA A 259 4.52 22.03 -29.73
N GLY A 260 5.71 21.75 -30.29
CA GLY A 260 6.92 22.53 -30.07
C GLY A 260 7.78 22.09 -28.88
N PHE A 261 7.53 20.90 -28.31
CA PHE A 261 8.37 20.36 -27.23
C PHE A 261 9.81 20.07 -27.70
N LYS A 262 10.80 20.60 -26.99
CA LYS A 262 12.23 20.50 -27.31
C LYS A 262 12.98 19.44 -26.50
N GLY A 263 12.40 18.97 -25.41
CA GLY A 263 13.06 18.07 -24.49
C GLY A 263 13.14 16.61 -24.96
N LYS A 264 13.42 15.74 -24.01
CA LYS A 264 13.53 14.29 -24.18
C LYS A 264 12.18 13.62 -24.06
N ILE A 265 11.89 12.70 -24.97
CA ILE A 265 10.75 11.78 -24.84
C ILE A 265 11.35 10.41 -24.54
N LEU A 266 11.15 9.91 -23.32
CA LEU A 266 11.64 8.62 -22.88
C LEU A 266 10.47 7.64 -22.80
N ILE A 267 10.53 6.56 -23.58
CA ILE A 267 9.51 5.52 -23.62
C ILE A 267 10.08 4.26 -22.98
N PHE A 268 9.68 3.98 -21.75
CA PHE A 268 10.00 2.76 -21.03
C PHE A 268 9.01 1.67 -21.42
N THR A 269 9.47 0.58 -22.04
CA THR A 269 8.57 -0.42 -22.63
C THR A 269 9.20 -1.80 -22.76
N ASP A 270 8.40 -2.85 -22.57
CA ASP A 270 8.75 -4.24 -22.91
C ASP A 270 8.33 -4.61 -24.34
N SER A 271 7.68 -3.69 -25.04
CA SER A 271 7.10 -3.86 -26.37
C SER A 271 7.83 -3.05 -27.44
N GLU A 272 7.77 -3.53 -28.69
CA GLU A 272 8.33 -2.84 -29.84
C GLU A 272 7.68 -1.47 -30.08
N VAL A 273 8.50 -0.49 -30.44
CA VAL A 273 8.06 0.88 -30.76
C VAL A 273 8.30 1.14 -32.24
N PRO A 274 7.29 1.60 -33.00
CA PRO A 274 7.44 1.86 -34.43
C PRO A 274 8.54 2.88 -34.73
N ASP A 275 9.31 2.65 -35.80
CA ASP A 275 10.44 3.52 -36.17
C ASP A 275 10.04 4.98 -36.42
N ARG A 276 8.81 5.22 -36.90
CA ARG A 276 8.28 6.60 -37.06
C ARG A 276 8.28 7.39 -35.74
N ILE A 277 8.13 6.72 -34.61
CA ILE A 277 8.15 7.35 -33.28
C ILE A 277 9.59 7.66 -32.87
N LYS A 278 10.52 6.72 -33.13
CA LYS A 278 11.95 6.92 -32.91
C LYS A 278 12.49 8.10 -33.73
N LYS A 279 12.05 8.25 -34.98
CA LYS A 279 12.35 9.39 -35.86
C LYS A 279 11.86 10.74 -35.32
N CYS A 280 10.92 10.73 -34.37
CA CYS A 280 10.49 11.90 -33.61
C CYS A 280 11.35 12.20 -32.38
N GLY A 281 12.56 11.63 -32.30
CA GLY A 281 13.50 11.86 -31.22
C GLY A 281 13.03 11.26 -29.89
N ALA A 282 12.24 10.19 -29.96
CA ALA A 282 11.85 9.40 -28.80
C ALA A 282 12.89 8.30 -28.54
N TYR A 283 13.35 8.20 -27.31
CA TYR A 283 14.30 7.16 -26.88
C TYR A 283 13.52 6.00 -26.29
N VAL A 284 13.74 4.80 -26.85
CA VAL A 284 13.11 3.57 -26.37
C VAL A 284 14.04 2.94 -25.34
N ILE A 285 13.54 2.79 -24.12
CA ILE A 285 14.25 2.16 -23.01
C ILE A 285 13.57 0.83 -22.73
N HIS A 286 14.24 -0.27 -23.05
CA HIS A 286 13.66 -1.59 -22.84
C HIS A 286 13.54 -1.88 -21.33
N THR A 287 12.34 -2.32 -20.94
CA THR A 287 12.02 -2.74 -19.58
C THR A 287 11.74 -4.23 -19.51
N SER A 288 11.97 -4.82 -18.34
CA SER A 288 11.45 -6.14 -18.01
C SER A 288 10.78 -6.10 -16.64
N THR A 289 9.71 -6.88 -16.46
CA THR A 289 9.03 -7.04 -15.18
C THR A 289 9.30 -8.41 -14.60
N THR A 290 9.48 -8.48 -13.29
CA THR A 290 9.73 -9.74 -12.55
C THR A 290 8.46 -10.40 -12.04
N ILE A 291 7.32 -9.73 -12.22
CA ILE A 291 6.02 -10.13 -11.66
C ILE A 291 4.98 -10.31 -12.78
N TYR A 292 4.17 -11.37 -12.68
CA TYR A 292 2.99 -11.51 -13.53
C TYR A 292 1.99 -10.42 -13.16
N ALA A 293 1.78 -9.47 -14.07
CA ALA A 293 1.01 -8.27 -13.79
C ALA A 293 -0.39 -8.35 -14.38
N GLY A 294 -1.40 -8.44 -13.50
CA GLY A 294 -2.78 -8.08 -13.85
C GLY A 294 -2.89 -6.60 -14.23
N LEU A 295 -4.06 -6.18 -14.74
CA LEU A 295 -4.25 -4.82 -15.28
C LEU A 295 -3.83 -3.70 -14.30
N TYR A 296 -4.29 -3.75 -13.05
CA TYR A 296 -3.95 -2.72 -12.05
C TYR A 296 -2.48 -2.72 -11.69
N LEU A 297 -1.83 -3.88 -11.68
CA LEU A 297 -0.40 -3.96 -11.42
C LEU A 297 0.40 -3.32 -12.56
N LYS A 298 0.01 -3.55 -13.82
CA LYS A 298 0.63 -2.89 -14.97
C LYS A 298 0.53 -1.37 -14.88
N GLN A 299 -0.62 -0.85 -14.46
CA GLN A 299 -0.82 0.58 -14.22
C GLN A 299 0.08 1.05 -13.07
N TYR A 300 0.10 0.34 -11.95
CA TYR A 300 0.81 0.76 -10.76
C TYR A 300 2.34 0.80 -10.93
N ILE A 301 2.94 -0.11 -11.72
CA ILE A 301 4.39 -0.22 -11.96
C ILE A 301 5.04 1.09 -12.47
N ARG A 302 4.26 2.02 -13.06
CA ARG A 302 4.78 3.33 -13.47
C ARG A 302 5.41 4.11 -12.32
N PHE A 303 4.83 4.06 -11.11
CA PHE A 303 5.31 4.83 -9.95
C PHE A 303 6.71 4.41 -9.48
N PRO A 304 6.98 3.11 -9.21
CA PRO A 304 8.32 2.67 -8.82
C PRO A 304 9.34 2.87 -9.93
N LEU A 305 8.93 2.78 -11.20
CA LEU A 305 9.78 3.16 -12.33
C LEU A 305 10.19 4.63 -12.26
N ILE A 306 9.22 5.54 -12.10
CA ILE A 306 9.48 6.98 -12.02
C ILE A 306 10.33 7.30 -10.79
N ALA A 307 10.05 6.69 -9.64
CA ALA A 307 10.84 6.87 -8.42
C ALA A 307 12.31 6.44 -8.63
N SER A 308 12.55 5.25 -9.18
CA SER A 308 13.90 4.77 -9.52
C SER A 308 14.59 5.67 -10.55
N PHE A 309 13.85 6.17 -11.54
CA PHE A 309 14.38 7.08 -12.55
C PHE A 309 14.85 8.40 -11.93
N ILE A 310 14.02 9.03 -11.10
CA ILE A 310 14.36 10.30 -10.43
C ILE A 310 15.57 10.11 -9.50
N ASP A 311 15.62 9.00 -8.74
CA ASP A 311 16.73 8.74 -7.82
C ASP A 311 18.07 8.59 -8.53
N LYS A 312 18.08 7.92 -9.68
CA LYS A 312 19.32 7.66 -10.44
C LYS A 312 19.72 8.80 -11.35
N PHE A 313 18.76 9.54 -11.90
CA PHE A 313 18.98 10.49 -12.99
C PHE A 313 18.48 11.91 -12.70
N GLY A 314 18.05 12.21 -11.47
CA GLY A 314 17.51 13.51 -11.07
C GLY A 314 18.39 14.72 -11.41
N SER A 315 19.72 14.53 -11.51
CA SER A 315 20.67 15.59 -11.88
C SER A 315 20.76 15.86 -13.39
N TYR A 316 20.24 14.95 -14.23
CA TYR A 316 20.34 15.04 -15.69
C TYR A 316 19.21 15.84 -16.33
N PHE A 317 18.15 16.13 -15.60
CA PHE A 317 16.98 16.84 -16.10
C PHE A 317 16.55 17.94 -15.14
N ASP A 318 15.77 18.89 -15.65
CA ASP A 318 15.27 20.01 -14.84
C ASP A 318 13.82 19.74 -14.41
N ARG A 319 12.99 19.32 -15.36
CA ARG A 319 11.55 19.07 -15.16
C ARG A 319 11.13 17.78 -15.85
N LEU A 320 10.20 17.06 -15.24
CA LEU A 320 9.64 15.83 -15.76
C LEU A 320 8.11 15.91 -15.77
N ILE A 321 7.49 15.47 -16.86
CA ILE A 321 6.06 15.18 -16.95
C ILE A 321 5.92 13.70 -17.30
N TYR A 322 5.14 12.99 -16.49
CA TYR A 322 4.66 11.66 -16.83
C TYR A 322 3.35 11.77 -17.61
N ILE A 323 3.19 10.93 -18.64
CA ILE A 323 1.93 10.81 -19.38
C ILE A 323 1.56 9.34 -19.64
N ASP A 324 0.25 9.08 -19.73
CA ASP A 324 -0.31 7.89 -20.36
C ASP A 324 0.03 7.85 -21.86
N THR A 325 0.02 6.66 -22.43
CA THR A 325 0.58 6.42 -23.76
C THR A 325 -0.39 6.77 -24.88
N SER A 326 -1.59 6.19 -24.82
CA SER A 326 -2.47 6.02 -25.97
C SER A 326 -3.53 7.11 -26.15
N ASP A 327 -3.78 7.88 -25.10
CA ASP A 327 -4.93 8.78 -25.01
C ASP A 327 -4.57 10.18 -24.54
N VAL A 328 -3.35 10.61 -24.90
CA VAL A 328 -2.82 11.94 -24.62
C VAL A 328 -2.57 12.68 -25.93
N MET A 329 -2.97 13.95 -25.96
CA MET A 329 -2.66 14.85 -27.07
C MET A 329 -2.06 16.15 -26.55
N PHE A 330 -0.99 16.60 -27.21
CA PHE A 330 -0.39 17.90 -26.95
C PHE A 330 -0.94 18.95 -27.90
N GLN A 331 -1.42 20.08 -27.34
CA GLN A 331 -1.82 21.28 -28.09
C GLN A 331 -0.72 22.35 -28.12
N SER A 332 0.13 22.37 -27.09
CA SER A 332 1.27 23.27 -26.94
C SER A 332 2.35 22.68 -26.04
N ASP A 333 3.47 23.39 -25.88
CA ASP A 333 4.55 23.01 -24.95
C ASP A 333 4.05 23.12 -23.49
N PRO A 334 4.07 22.02 -22.71
CA PRO A 334 3.42 21.96 -21.38
C PRO A 334 4.26 22.54 -20.24
N PHE A 335 5.51 22.94 -20.50
CA PHE A 335 6.46 23.30 -19.45
C PHE A 335 6.39 24.78 -19.05
N ASN A 336 5.22 25.23 -18.60
CA ASN A 336 4.95 26.62 -18.23
C ASN A 336 5.37 27.02 -16.79
N TRP A 337 6.00 26.10 -16.05
CA TRP A 337 6.34 26.20 -14.63
C TRP A 337 7.81 25.87 -14.39
N ASN A 338 8.39 26.39 -13.30
CA ASN A 338 9.77 26.07 -12.89
C ASN A 338 9.93 26.09 -11.35
N ASP A 339 8.85 25.83 -10.64
CA ASP A 339 8.81 25.81 -9.19
C ASP A 339 9.02 24.39 -8.63
N ASP A 340 9.45 24.32 -7.37
CA ASP A 340 9.53 23.06 -6.62
C ASP A 340 8.14 22.65 -6.10
N VAL A 341 7.19 22.48 -7.03
CA VAL A 341 5.80 22.09 -6.77
C VAL A 341 5.40 20.98 -7.73
N VAL A 342 4.69 19.96 -7.22
CA VAL A 342 4.11 18.93 -8.08
C VAL A 342 2.93 19.49 -8.86
N GLN A 343 2.96 19.32 -10.17
CA GLN A 343 1.94 19.76 -11.11
C GLN A 343 0.99 18.60 -11.37
N LEU A 344 -0.29 18.75 -11.03
CA LEU A 344 -1.28 17.69 -11.08
C LEU A 344 -2.35 17.98 -12.13
N SER A 345 -2.88 16.94 -12.77
CA SER A 345 -4.07 17.04 -13.61
C SER A 345 -5.34 16.87 -12.77
N ASP A 346 -6.17 17.91 -12.71
CA ASP A 346 -7.46 17.88 -12.01
C ASP A 346 -8.57 17.43 -12.98
N GLU A 347 -9.32 16.39 -12.62
CA GLU A 347 -10.43 15.89 -13.45
C GLU A 347 -11.70 16.75 -13.33
N ASN A 348 -11.69 17.77 -12.47
CA ASN A 348 -12.81 18.64 -12.11
C ASN A 348 -14.05 17.85 -11.65
N SER A 349 -13.80 16.73 -10.99
CA SER A 349 -14.83 15.84 -10.46
C SER A 349 -14.64 15.68 -8.95
N PRO A 350 -15.60 16.15 -8.13
CA PRO A 350 -15.49 16.04 -6.68
C PRO A 350 -15.36 14.58 -6.23
N TYR A 351 -14.40 14.30 -5.34
CA TYR A 351 -14.16 12.93 -4.83
C TYR A 351 -15.43 12.24 -4.34
N TYR A 352 -16.21 12.95 -3.53
CA TYR A 352 -17.40 12.41 -2.86
C TYR A 352 -18.50 11.95 -3.85
N ASN A 353 -18.64 12.60 -5.00
CA ASN A 353 -19.71 12.26 -5.94
C ASN A 353 -19.26 11.32 -7.06
N ASN A 354 -17.96 11.07 -7.18
CA ASN A 354 -17.41 10.33 -8.28
C ASN A 354 -17.62 8.81 -8.14
N PHE A 355 -17.98 8.17 -9.26
CA PHE A 355 -18.26 6.74 -9.29
C PHE A 355 -17.01 5.87 -9.09
N PHE A 356 -15.85 6.29 -9.60
CA PHE A 356 -14.60 5.55 -9.47
C PHE A 356 -14.14 5.53 -8.01
N VAL A 357 -14.21 6.66 -7.31
CA VAL A 357 -13.88 6.74 -5.89
C VAL A 357 -14.81 5.87 -5.06
N LYS A 358 -16.12 5.85 -5.36
CA LYS A 358 -17.07 4.92 -4.70
C LYS A 358 -16.70 3.44 -4.92
N ARG A 359 -16.02 3.12 -6.02
CA ARG A 359 -15.53 1.76 -6.34
C ARG A 359 -14.15 1.47 -5.74
N TRP A 360 -13.27 2.46 -5.65
CA TRP A 360 -11.91 2.31 -5.13
C TRP A 360 -11.86 2.41 -3.61
N GLY A 361 -12.63 3.33 -3.02
CA GLY A 361 -12.71 3.57 -1.58
C GLY A 361 -12.87 2.30 -0.74
N PRO A 362 -13.83 1.40 -1.05
CA PRO A 362 -14.00 0.15 -0.31
C PRO A 362 -12.80 -0.81 -0.37
N GLN A 363 -11.89 -0.65 -1.34
CA GLN A 363 -10.67 -1.45 -1.45
C GLN A 363 -9.59 -0.95 -0.47
N PHE A 364 -9.67 0.32 -0.04
CA PHE A 364 -8.88 0.82 1.06
C PHE A 364 -9.51 0.36 2.36
N VAL A 365 -8.87 -0.65 2.95
CA VAL A 365 -9.20 -1.18 4.26
C VAL A 365 -9.38 -0.04 5.28
N GLY A 366 -10.59 0.04 5.86
CA GLY A 366 -10.94 1.00 6.90
C GLY A 366 -11.32 2.40 6.41
N LEU A 367 -11.26 2.67 5.11
CA LEU A 367 -11.66 3.95 4.53
C LEU A 367 -13.17 3.97 4.25
N ASP A 368 -13.86 4.92 4.87
CA ASP A 368 -15.26 5.21 4.53
C ASP A 368 -15.29 6.22 3.37
N HIS A 369 -16.22 6.04 2.43
CA HIS A 369 -16.45 6.98 1.35
C HIS A 369 -16.79 8.40 1.86
N GLU A 370 -17.41 8.51 3.04
CA GLU A 370 -17.66 9.80 3.70
C GLU A 370 -16.38 10.58 4.02
N TRP A 371 -15.21 9.92 4.11
CA TRP A 371 -13.93 10.60 4.31
C TRP A 371 -13.57 11.54 3.15
N PHE A 372 -14.03 11.21 1.95
CA PHE A 372 -13.82 12.03 0.75
C PHE A 372 -14.69 13.28 0.71
N LYS A 373 -15.62 13.44 1.65
CA LYS A 373 -16.40 14.66 1.79
C LYS A 373 -15.46 15.84 2.05
N ASP A 374 -15.62 16.89 1.25
CA ASP A 374 -14.83 18.13 1.33
C ASP A 374 -13.32 17.96 1.02
N LYS A 375 -12.91 16.87 0.34
CA LYS A 375 -11.52 16.62 -0.06
C LYS A 375 -11.11 17.24 -1.41
N GLY A 376 -12.02 17.95 -2.06
CA GLY A 376 -11.79 18.54 -3.38
C GLY A 376 -12.08 17.58 -4.52
N ASN A 377 -11.29 17.67 -5.58
CA ASN A 377 -11.48 16.95 -6.82
C ASN A 377 -10.46 15.81 -6.99
N ILE A 378 -10.87 14.83 -7.78
CA ILE A 378 -10.01 13.75 -8.25
C ILE A 378 -8.87 14.27 -9.09
N ILE A 379 -7.71 13.69 -8.85
CA ILE A 379 -6.47 13.94 -9.56
C ILE A 379 -6.19 12.76 -10.48
N CYS A 380 -5.93 13.04 -11.75
CA CYS A 380 -5.62 12.01 -12.72
C CYS A 380 -4.18 11.51 -12.55
N SER A 381 -3.99 10.19 -12.45
CA SER A 381 -2.64 9.60 -12.41
C SER A 381 -2.01 9.45 -13.80
N GLY A 382 -2.76 9.69 -14.87
CA GLY A 382 -2.27 9.56 -16.23
C GLY A 382 -1.53 10.79 -16.74
N VAL A 383 -1.59 11.94 -16.06
CA VAL A 383 -0.76 13.12 -16.38
C VAL A 383 -0.40 13.88 -15.11
N PHE A 384 0.90 13.99 -14.82
CA PHE A 384 1.42 14.80 -13.71
C PHE A 384 2.90 15.13 -13.95
N GLY A 385 3.45 16.12 -13.24
CA GLY A 385 4.85 16.50 -13.40
C GLY A 385 5.43 17.28 -12.24
N GLY A 386 6.70 17.65 -12.36
CA GLY A 386 7.42 18.45 -11.38
C GLY A 386 8.93 18.38 -11.58
N THR A 387 9.69 19.12 -10.76
CA THR A 387 11.14 18.91 -10.65
C THR A 387 11.40 17.57 -9.96
N GLY A 388 12.59 16.98 -10.16
CA GLY A 388 12.94 15.72 -9.46
C GLY A 388 12.83 15.84 -7.93
N LYS A 389 13.13 17.03 -7.39
CA LYS A 389 13.01 17.36 -5.97
C LYS A 389 11.56 17.40 -5.48
N ALA A 390 10.65 18.00 -6.25
CA ALA A 390 9.25 18.07 -5.89
C ALA A 390 8.52 16.74 -6.10
N LEU A 391 8.73 16.10 -7.25
CA LEU A 391 8.01 14.91 -7.66
C LEU A 391 8.51 13.63 -6.97
N GLY A 392 9.82 13.52 -6.73
CA GLY A 392 10.48 12.34 -6.17
C GLY A 392 9.84 11.83 -4.86
N PRO A 393 9.65 12.69 -3.85
CA PRO A 393 8.97 12.30 -2.61
C PRO A 393 7.56 11.75 -2.86
N LEU A 394 6.73 12.41 -3.69
CA LEU A 394 5.37 11.96 -3.96
C LEU A 394 5.35 10.59 -4.64
N VAL A 395 6.13 10.38 -5.70
CA VAL A 395 6.12 9.10 -6.42
C VAL A 395 6.67 7.97 -5.56
N LYS A 396 7.61 8.23 -4.64
CA LYS A 396 8.07 7.24 -3.65
C LYS A 396 6.97 6.86 -2.68
N LEU A 397 6.22 7.85 -2.18
CA LEU A 397 5.06 7.60 -1.33
C LEU A 397 4.06 6.72 -2.06
N VAL A 398 3.65 7.10 -3.27
CA VAL A 398 2.70 6.31 -4.06
C VAL A 398 3.24 4.91 -4.30
N SER A 399 4.50 4.76 -4.76
CA SER A 399 5.14 3.46 -5.02
C SER A 399 5.17 2.54 -3.80
N GLY A 400 5.32 3.13 -2.62
CA GLY A 400 5.40 2.41 -1.36
C GLY A 400 4.11 1.73 -0.91
N TYR A 401 2.97 2.07 -1.52
CA TYR A 401 1.64 1.63 -1.10
C TYR A 401 1.38 0.12 -1.29
N TRP A 402 1.76 -0.44 -2.43
CA TRP A 402 1.49 -1.83 -2.79
C TRP A 402 2.76 -2.68 -2.74
N ARG A 403 2.63 -3.98 -2.43
CA ARG A 403 3.72 -4.98 -2.57
C ARG A 403 3.27 -6.25 -3.31
N PRO A 404 4.22 -7.00 -3.88
CA PRO A 404 3.95 -8.32 -4.47
C PRO A 404 3.23 -9.24 -3.49
N GLY A 405 2.11 -9.82 -3.94
CA GLY A 405 1.27 -10.71 -3.16
C GLY A 405 0.03 -10.05 -2.55
N GLU A 406 -0.11 -8.73 -2.67
CA GLU A 406 -1.29 -7.99 -2.23
C GLU A 406 -2.27 -7.75 -3.37
N ASP A 407 -3.56 -7.61 -3.02
CA ASP A 407 -4.55 -7.08 -3.96
C ASP A 407 -4.17 -5.67 -4.38
N VAL A 408 -3.99 -5.47 -5.68
CA VAL A 408 -3.56 -4.19 -6.24
C VAL A 408 -4.78 -3.26 -6.29
N ILE A 409 -4.69 -2.13 -5.61
CA ILE A 409 -5.65 -1.04 -5.78
C ILE A 409 -5.26 -0.23 -7.02
N PRO A 410 -6.23 0.30 -7.78
CA PRO A 410 -5.95 1.23 -8.87
C PRO A 410 -5.01 2.35 -8.44
N ASP A 411 -4.02 2.59 -9.28
CA ASP A 411 -2.92 3.52 -9.06
C ASP A 411 -3.40 4.97 -8.83
N GLN A 412 -4.43 5.40 -9.56
CA GLN A 412 -5.10 6.68 -9.33
C GLN A 412 -5.74 6.76 -7.95
N GLY A 413 -6.41 5.68 -7.51
CA GLY A 413 -7.01 5.64 -6.18
C GLY A 413 -5.98 5.84 -5.06
N VAL A 414 -4.79 5.27 -5.22
CA VAL A 414 -3.68 5.43 -4.26
C VAL A 414 -3.15 6.87 -4.26
N LEU A 415 -2.90 7.42 -5.45
CA LEU A 415 -2.46 8.81 -5.61
C LEU A 415 -3.45 9.79 -4.97
N ASP A 416 -4.73 9.66 -5.32
CA ASP A 416 -5.83 10.47 -4.81
C ASP A 416 -5.93 10.42 -3.30
N PHE A 417 -5.89 9.21 -2.72
CA PHE A 417 -5.94 9.05 -1.29
C PHE A 417 -4.77 9.77 -0.59
N ILE A 418 -3.54 9.59 -1.10
CA ILE A 418 -2.37 10.28 -0.55
C ILE A 418 -2.57 11.79 -0.63
N LEU A 419 -2.99 12.33 -1.76
CA LEU A 419 -3.15 13.77 -1.96
C LEU A 419 -4.27 14.39 -1.10
N ALA A 420 -5.37 13.66 -0.88
CA ALA A 420 -6.49 14.10 -0.04
C ALA A 420 -6.22 14.03 1.48
N SER A 421 -5.13 13.37 1.88
CA SER A 421 -4.72 13.18 3.27
C SER A 421 -3.81 14.32 3.79
N ASN A 422 -3.40 14.25 5.07
CA ASN A 422 -2.37 15.14 5.62
C ASN A 422 -0.92 14.69 5.31
N ILE A 423 -0.75 13.54 4.64
CA ILE A 423 0.57 12.96 4.36
C ILE A 423 1.46 13.91 3.56
N PRO A 424 1.01 14.54 2.45
CA PRO A 424 1.86 15.45 1.68
C PRO A 424 2.32 16.64 2.51
N LYS A 425 1.39 17.24 3.28
CA LYS A 425 1.69 18.36 4.19
C LYS A 425 2.76 17.98 5.21
N ASN A 426 2.60 16.83 5.86
CA ASN A 426 3.55 16.34 6.85
C ASN A 426 4.92 16.03 6.22
N ALA A 427 4.92 15.50 4.99
CA ALA A 427 6.10 15.22 4.18
C ALA A 427 6.75 16.47 3.55
N GLY A 428 6.18 17.67 3.72
CA GLY A 428 6.67 18.88 3.07
C GLY A 428 6.48 18.90 1.55
N ILE A 429 5.61 18.04 1.02
CA ILE A 429 5.29 17.95 -0.41
C ILE A 429 4.28 19.05 -0.73
N LYS A 430 4.64 19.90 -1.70
CA LYS A 430 3.77 20.93 -2.26
C LYS A 430 3.26 20.47 -3.61
N PHE A 431 1.97 20.68 -3.87
CA PHE A 431 1.36 20.36 -5.15
C PHE A 431 0.31 21.41 -5.53
N VAL A 432 0.00 21.49 -6.82
CA VAL A 432 -1.00 22.40 -7.39
C VAL A 432 -1.70 21.73 -8.58
N SER A 433 -2.99 21.98 -8.74
CA SER A 433 -3.72 21.63 -9.96
C SER A 433 -3.25 22.56 -11.09
N ASN A 434 -2.75 21.98 -12.18
CA ASN A 434 -2.28 22.72 -13.33
C ASN A 434 -3.27 22.59 -14.48
N ASN A 435 -3.94 23.70 -14.81
CA ASN A 435 -4.97 23.68 -15.85
C ASN A 435 -4.42 23.43 -17.26
N ASP A 436 -3.09 23.56 -17.50
CA ASP A 436 -2.47 23.14 -18.77
C ASP A 436 -2.32 21.61 -18.88
N LEU A 437 -2.51 20.87 -17.78
CA LEU A 437 -2.55 19.41 -17.72
C LEU A 437 -4.01 18.96 -17.58
N ALA A 438 -4.80 19.02 -18.65
CA ALA A 438 -6.23 18.75 -18.55
C ALA A 438 -6.56 17.27 -18.81
N THR A 439 -7.31 16.66 -17.89
CA THR A 439 -7.98 15.38 -18.11
C THR A 439 -9.46 15.59 -18.44
N VAL A 440 -9.93 14.93 -19.51
CA VAL A 440 -11.26 15.16 -20.07
C VAL A 440 -12.19 13.95 -19.98
N GLY A 441 -11.73 12.79 -19.53
CA GLY A 441 -12.45 11.53 -19.70
C GLY A 441 -13.82 11.49 -19.02
N ILE A 442 -13.94 11.93 -17.77
CA ILE A 442 -15.25 12.04 -17.08
C ILE A 442 -16.19 12.96 -17.87
N ARG A 443 -15.68 14.08 -18.36
CA ARG A 443 -16.46 15.11 -19.07
C ARG A 443 -16.87 14.65 -20.46
N LEU A 444 -16.07 13.82 -21.14
CA LEU A 444 -16.41 13.23 -22.43
C LEU A 444 -17.46 12.12 -22.33
N CYS A 445 -17.61 11.49 -21.17
CA CYS A 445 -18.63 10.45 -20.93
C CYS A 445 -20.02 11.01 -20.58
N ASP A 446 -20.14 12.32 -20.33
CA ASP A 446 -21.38 12.97 -19.92
C ASP A 446 -21.81 14.03 -20.96
N ASN A 447 -23.05 13.91 -21.44
CA ASN A 447 -23.59 14.75 -22.52
C ASN A 447 -23.75 16.24 -22.14
N GLU A 448 -23.84 16.56 -20.85
CA GLU A 448 -23.90 17.94 -20.38
C GLU A 448 -22.49 18.47 -20.11
N LEU A 449 -21.61 17.65 -19.53
CA LEU A 449 -20.23 18.07 -19.25
C LEU A 449 -19.39 18.22 -20.53
N ILE A 450 -19.68 17.47 -21.60
CA ILE A 450 -18.96 17.63 -22.87
C ILE A 450 -19.14 19.03 -23.47
N LYS A 451 -20.24 19.73 -23.16
CA LYS A 451 -20.47 21.13 -23.59
C LYS A 451 -19.49 22.11 -22.93
N GLN A 452 -18.87 21.71 -21.82
CA GLN A 452 -17.78 22.47 -21.19
C GLN A 452 -16.48 22.39 -22.00
N PHE A 453 -16.44 21.59 -23.06
CA PHE A 453 -15.38 21.63 -24.05
C PHE A 453 -15.92 22.11 -25.38
N GLU A 454 -15.30 23.16 -25.91
CA GLU A 454 -15.46 23.49 -27.31
C GLU A 454 -14.42 22.66 -28.09
N ILE A 455 -14.92 21.74 -28.90
CA ILE A 455 -14.11 21.01 -29.86
C ILE A 455 -14.17 21.82 -31.16
N ASP A 456 -13.36 22.86 -31.27
CA ASP A 456 -13.21 23.64 -32.51
C ASP A 456 -12.30 22.93 -33.52
N GLY A 457 -12.58 21.63 -33.71
CA GLY A 457 -11.72 20.69 -34.41
C GLY A 457 -10.45 20.30 -33.64
N PRO A 458 -9.98 19.04 -33.71
CA PRO A 458 -8.66 18.69 -33.21
C PRO A 458 -7.59 19.52 -33.93
N PRO A 459 -6.59 20.06 -33.22
CA PRO A 459 -6.23 19.76 -31.84
C PRO A 459 -6.87 20.70 -30.81
N ASN A 460 -7.65 21.71 -31.21
CA ASN A 460 -8.05 22.85 -30.38
C ASN A 460 -9.16 22.49 -29.38
N PHE A 461 -8.82 21.72 -28.35
CA PHE A 461 -9.67 21.57 -27.17
C PHE A 461 -9.58 22.82 -26.35
N LYS A 462 -10.69 23.54 -26.26
CA LYS A 462 -10.85 24.63 -25.32
C LYS A 462 -11.60 24.13 -24.10
N ASP A 463 -11.01 24.27 -22.93
CA ASP A 463 -11.72 24.10 -21.68
C ASP A 463 -12.53 25.38 -21.41
N ASN A 464 -13.85 25.32 -21.58
CA ASN A 464 -14.74 26.47 -21.40
C ASN A 464 -14.90 26.86 -19.93
N LEU A 465 -14.63 25.94 -18.98
CA LEU A 465 -14.70 26.25 -17.55
C LEU A 465 -13.63 27.27 -17.16
N PHE A 466 -12.42 27.11 -17.69
CA PHE A 466 -11.30 28.00 -17.42
C PHE A 466 -11.03 29.00 -18.56
N ASN A 467 -11.72 28.85 -19.68
CA ASN A 467 -11.51 29.62 -20.91
C ASN A 467 -10.05 29.56 -21.39
N ILE A 468 -9.47 28.34 -21.42
CA ILE A 468 -8.09 28.08 -21.84
C ILE A 468 -7.99 26.97 -22.89
N TYR A 469 -6.86 26.91 -23.59
CA TYR A 469 -6.45 25.76 -24.38
C TYR A 469 -5.35 25.02 -23.62
N PRO A 470 -5.66 23.93 -22.90
CA PRO A 470 -4.68 23.24 -22.09
C PRO A 470 -3.57 22.65 -22.97
N ALA A 471 -2.33 22.73 -22.50
CA ALA A 471 -1.19 22.21 -23.26
C ALA A 471 -1.28 20.70 -23.51
N ILE A 472 -1.83 19.95 -22.56
CA ILE A 472 -2.07 18.51 -22.63
C ILE A 472 -3.56 18.23 -22.43
N VAL A 473 -4.10 17.35 -23.28
CA VAL A 473 -5.45 16.80 -23.16
C VAL A 473 -5.35 15.28 -23.00
N HIS A 474 -5.82 14.75 -21.89
CA HIS A 474 -5.75 13.32 -21.55
C HIS A 474 -7.12 12.65 -21.46
N GLN A 475 -7.16 11.34 -21.74
CA GLN A 475 -8.35 10.48 -21.84
C GLN A 475 -9.24 10.80 -23.04
N ILE A 476 -8.65 11.27 -24.15
CA ILE A 476 -9.38 11.54 -25.39
C ILE A 476 -10.01 10.27 -26.00
N ASN A 477 -9.48 9.09 -25.65
CA ASN A 477 -10.00 7.78 -26.05
C ASN A 477 -11.39 7.44 -25.50
N ARG A 478 -11.90 8.22 -24.53
CA ARG A 478 -13.27 8.08 -24.02
C ARG A 478 -14.32 8.49 -25.06
N ASN A 479 -13.89 9.16 -26.14
CA ASN A 479 -14.69 9.40 -27.32
C ASN A 479 -13.93 8.91 -28.58
N SER A 480 -14.43 7.84 -29.18
CA SER A 480 -13.77 7.19 -30.33
C SER A 480 -13.66 8.09 -31.56
N GLN A 481 -14.63 8.98 -31.78
CA GLN A 481 -14.59 9.92 -32.90
C GLN A 481 -13.46 10.93 -32.72
N ILE A 482 -13.27 11.42 -31.50
CA ILE A 482 -12.17 12.33 -31.16
C ILE A 482 -10.82 11.61 -31.33
N GLN A 483 -10.66 10.43 -30.74
CA GLN A 483 -9.43 9.64 -30.86
C GLN A 483 -9.10 9.34 -32.31
N ASN A 484 -10.08 8.95 -33.13
CA ASN A 484 -9.87 8.64 -34.54
C ASN A 484 -9.39 9.86 -35.32
N LYS A 485 -10.02 11.02 -35.10
CA LYS A 485 -9.58 12.27 -35.72
C LYS A 485 -8.16 12.64 -35.29
N PHE A 486 -7.82 12.50 -34.00
CA PHE A 486 -6.45 12.72 -33.51
C PHE A 486 -5.44 11.79 -34.18
N ASN A 487 -5.74 10.50 -34.23
CA ASN A 487 -4.89 9.52 -34.88
C ASN A 487 -4.69 9.86 -36.38
N GLU A 488 -5.73 10.31 -37.07
CA GLU A 488 -5.64 10.75 -38.47
C GLU A 488 -4.74 11.97 -38.66
N LEU A 489 -4.72 12.91 -37.72
CA LEU A 489 -3.79 14.04 -37.76
C LEU A 489 -2.33 13.59 -37.65
N CYS A 490 -2.05 12.49 -36.96
CA CYS A 490 -0.68 12.04 -36.65
C CYS A 490 -0.23 10.80 -37.46
N LYS A 491 -0.98 10.39 -38.49
CA LYS A 491 -0.62 9.34 -39.46
C LYS A 491 0.27 9.88 -40.58
#